data_AF-A0AAU8GZH1-F1
#
_entry.id   AF-A0AAU8GZH1-F1
#
_cell.length_a   1.000
_cell.length_b   1.000
_cell.length_c   1.000
_cell.angle_alpha   90.00
_cell.angle_beta   90.00
_cell.angle_gamma   90.00
#
_symmetry.space_group_name_H-M   'P 1'
#
loop_
_entity.id
_entity.type
_entity.pdbx_description
1 polymer ?
#
loop_
_entity_poly.entity_id
_entity_poly.type
_entity_poly.pdbx_seq_one_letter_code
_entity_poly.pdbx_strand_id
1 'polypeptide(L)'
;MIKIPINKAKPGMKILRDITNEAGMVVVPAGRELTDSLIDRLLMMNVDFLYVEGQKDMPPKEEVLNEIERRFKKANDTHTLLIKTILKSHIEELYK
;
A
#
# COMPACT_ATOMS: atom_id res chain seq x y z
N MET A 1 6.02 -4.30 -2.88
CA MET A 1 5.41 -3.64 -4.05
C MET A 1 4.07 -3.07 -3.61
N ILE A 2 3.89 -1.76 -3.75
CA ILE A 2 2.62 -1.10 -3.43
C ILE A 2 2.14 -0.33 -4.66
N LYS A 3 0.81 -0.29 -4.85
CA LYS A 3 0.15 0.57 -5.83
C LYS A 3 -0.19 1.88 -5.13
N ILE A 4 0.34 2.99 -5.62
CA ILE A 4 0.01 4.32 -5.10
C ILE A 4 -0.53 5.20 -6.23
N PRO A 5 -1.47 6.11 -5.93
CA PRO A 5 -1.82 7.16 -6.87
C PRO A 5 -0.63 8.12 -7.07
N ILE A 6 -0.48 8.68 -8.28
CA ILE A 6 0.64 9.58 -8.64
C ILE A 6 0.75 10.77 -7.69
N ASN A 7 -0.37 11.25 -7.14
CA ASN A 7 -0.42 12.36 -6.19
C ASN A 7 0.21 12.05 -4.81
N LYS A 8 0.45 10.77 -4.50
CA LYS A 8 1.17 10.31 -3.30
C LYS A 8 2.61 9.90 -3.60
N ALA A 9 3.04 9.99 -4.86
CA ALA A 9 4.40 9.72 -5.25
C ALA A 9 5.33 10.77 -4.65
N LYS A 10 6.47 10.33 -4.13
CA LYS A 10 7.51 11.19 -3.60
C LYS A 10 8.84 10.90 -4.30
N PRO A 11 9.71 11.90 -4.45
CA PRO A 11 11.07 11.68 -4.92
C PRO A 11 11.79 10.62 -4.08
N GLY A 12 12.62 9.79 -4.70
CA GLY A 12 13.36 8.69 -4.09
C GLY A 12 12.62 7.36 -4.03
N MET A 13 11.33 7.30 -4.40
CA MET A 13 10.61 6.02 -4.52
C MET A 13 11.06 5.26 -5.77
N LYS A 14 11.36 3.96 -5.66
CA LYS A 14 11.79 3.14 -6.81
C LYS A 14 10.62 2.50 -7.53
N ILE A 15 10.52 2.70 -8.83
CA ILE A 15 9.51 2.11 -9.70
C ILE A 15 9.79 0.61 -9.87
N LEU A 16 8.77 -0.23 -9.72
CA LEU A 16 8.88 -1.69 -9.85
C LEU A 16 8.24 -2.26 -11.12
N ARG A 17 7.46 -1.46 -11.85
CA ARG A 17 6.85 -1.86 -13.12
C ARG A 17 6.99 -0.76 -14.14
N ASP A 18 7.15 -1.15 -15.39
CA ASP A 18 7.16 -0.23 -16.52
C ASP A 18 5.89 0.62 -16.52
N ILE A 19 6.07 1.93 -16.70
CA ILE A 19 4.97 2.87 -16.87
C ILE A 19 4.75 3.06 -18.36
N THR A 20 3.55 2.69 -18.82
CA THR A 20 3.13 2.82 -20.21
C THR A 20 2.15 3.98 -20.39
N ASN A 21 2.19 4.63 -21.55
CA ASN A 21 1.15 5.61 -21.93
C ASN A 21 -0.10 4.91 -22.51
N GLU A 22 -1.12 5.69 -22.87
CA GLU A 22 -2.35 5.18 -23.50
C GLU A 22 -2.11 4.42 -24.81
N ALA A 23 -1.02 4.72 -25.52
CA ALA A 23 -0.61 4.04 -26.75
C ALA A 23 0.18 2.73 -26.50
N GLY A 24 0.35 2.33 -25.24
CA GLY A 24 1.08 1.11 -24.85
C GLY A 24 2.61 1.23 -24.93
N MET A 25 3.15 2.43 -25.17
CA MET A 25 4.60 2.65 -25.20
C MET A 25 5.14 2.86 -23.78
N VAL A 26 6.26 2.18 -23.47
CA VAL A 26 6.97 2.36 -22.20
C VAL A 26 7.60 3.74 -22.14
N VAL A 27 7.17 4.53 -21.16
CA VAL A 27 7.63 5.90 -20.90
C VAL A 27 8.76 5.87 -19.87
N VAL A 28 8.61 5.02 -18.86
CA VAL A 28 9.58 4.86 -17.77
C VAL A 28 9.77 3.38 -17.50
N PRO A 29 10.98 2.84 -17.64
CA PRO A 29 11.25 1.44 -17.33
C PRO A 29 11.26 1.21 -15.81
N ALA A 30 10.93 -0.01 -15.41
CA ALA A 30 11.08 -0.49 -14.04
C ALA A 30 12.54 -0.35 -13.54
N GLY A 31 12.69 -0.21 -12.23
CA GLY A 31 13.98 -0.08 -11.55
C GLY A 31 14.50 1.35 -11.44
N ARG A 32 13.85 2.35 -12.05
CA ARG A 32 14.19 3.77 -11.90
C ARG A 32 13.63 4.37 -10.61
N GLU A 33 14.35 5.34 -10.07
CA GLU A 33 13.87 6.19 -8.97
C GLU A 33 12.99 7.33 -9.50
N LEU A 34 11.96 7.67 -8.73
CA LEU A 34 11.14 8.85 -8.96
C LEU A 34 11.94 10.10 -8.58
N THR A 35 12.03 11.03 -9.52
CA THR A 35 12.52 12.40 -9.30
C THR A 35 11.36 13.37 -9.40
N ASP A 36 11.50 14.59 -8.87
CA ASP A 36 10.46 15.63 -8.99
C ASP A 36 10.06 15.84 -10.46
N SER A 37 11.06 15.97 -11.35
CA SER A 37 10.85 16.11 -12.79
C SER A 37 10.11 14.94 -13.44
N LEU A 38 10.30 13.72 -12.91
CA LEU A 38 9.63 12.53 -13.42
C LEU A 38 8.18 12.48 -12.95
N ILE A 39 7.91 12.87 -11.70
CA ILE A 39 6.55 12.97 -11.16
C ILE A 39 5.73 13.98 -11.95
N ASP A 40 6.28 15.17 -12.20
CA ASP A 40 5.62 16.21 -13.00
C ASP A 40 5.29 15.74 -14.41
N ARG A 41 6.26 15.07 -15.06
CA ARG A 41 6.05 14.51 -16.40
C ARG A 41 4.93 13.46 -16.41
N LEU A 42 4.89 12.58 -15.41
CA LEU A 42 3.86 11.54 -15.30
C LEU A 42 2.47 12.14 -15.03
N LEU A 43 2.38 13.23 -14.25
CA LEU A 43 1.15 13.99 -14.05
C LEU A 43 0.63 14.58 -15.36
N MET A 44 1.51 15.19 -16.17
CA MET A 44 1.14 15.73 -17.48
C MET A 44 0.66 14.66 -18.47
N MET A 45 1.06 13.41 -18.25
CA MET A 45 0.68 12.26 -19.07
C MET A 45 -0.58 11.54 -18.57
N ASN A 46 -1.29 12.09 -17.60
CA ASN A 46 -2.48 11.50 -16.97
C ASN A 46 -2.26 10.09 -16.43
N VAL A 47 -1.07 9.80 -15.88
CA VAL A 47 -0.82 8.52 -15.21
C VAL A 47 -1.46 8.54 -13.83
N ASP A 48 -2.55 7.78 -13.64
CA ASP A 48 -3.28 7.78 -12.36
C ASP A 48 -2.53 7.06 -11.23
N PHE A 49 -1.90 5.92 -11.55
CA PHE A 49 -1.31 5.02 -10.56
C PHE A 49 0.04 4.45 -11.00
N LEU A 50 0.90 4.20 -10.03
CA LEU A 50 2.21 3.59 -10.23
C LEU A 50 2.53 2.56 -9.15
N TYR A 51 3.46 1.67 -9.48
CA TYR A 51 3.90 0.60 -8.61
C TYR A 51 5.32 0.88 -8.13
N VAL A 52 5.46 1.10 -6.83
CA VAL A 52 6.76 1.41 -6.22
C VAL A 52 7.19 0.37 -5.18
N GLU A 53 8.49 0.38 -4.96
CA GLU A 53 9.13 -0.24 -3.81
C GLU A 53 8.73 0.51 -2.56
N GLY A 54 8.19 -0.23 -1.60
CA GLY A 54 7.61 0.33 -0.40
C GLY A 54 6.89 -0.76 0.39
N GLN A 55 6.88 -0.58 1.70
CA GLN A 55 5.93 -1.22 2.60
C GLN A 55 4.69 -0.35 2.63
N LYS A 56 3.51 -0.98 2.63
CA LYS A 56 2.25 -0.25 2.80
C LYS A 56 2.31 0.39 4.19
N ASP A 57 2.14 1.72 4.28
CA ASP A 57 2.01 2.39 5.57
C ASP A 57 0.91 1.69 6.36
N MET A 58 1.31 0.97 7.40
CA MET A 58 0.39 0.28 8.26
C MET A 58 -0.27 1.33 9.16
N PRO A 59 -1.61 1.30 9.32
CA PRO A 59 -2.28 2.19 10.26
C PRO A 59 -1.69 2.01 11.67
N PRO A 60 -1.84 2.98 12.58
CA PRO A 60 -1.43 2.80 13.96
C PRO A 60 -1.98 1.49 14.54
N LYS A 61 -1.15 0.77 15.30
CA LYS A 61 -1.50 -0.54 15.89
C LYS A 61 -2.86 -0.48 16.60
N GLU A 62 -3.11 0.57 17.37
CA GLU A 62 -4.36 0.76 18.11
C GLU A 62 -5.59 0.83 17.20
N GLU A 63 -5.48 1.50 16.04
CA GLU A 63 -6.58 1.59 15.07
C GLU A 63 -6.93 0.21 14.51
N VAL A 64 -5.91 -0.59 14.17
CA VAL A 64 -6.10 -1.96 13.67
C VAL A 64 -6.73 -2.86 14.74
N LEU A 65 -6.28 -2.77 16.00
CA LEU A 65 -6.84 -3.54 17.10
C LEU A 65 -8.30 -3.16 17.39
N ASN A 66 -8.62 -1.87 17.34
CA ASN A 66 -10.00 -1.37 17.51
C ASN A 66 -10.92 -1.87 16.39
N GLU A 67 -10.44 -1.91 15.15
CA GLU A 67 -11.21 -2.45 14.03
C GLU A 67 -11.47 -3.96 14.19
N ILE A 68 -10.50 -4.73 14.70
CA ILE A 68 -10.70 -6.14 15.05
C ILE A 68 -11.79 -6.28 16.12
N GLU A 69 -11.73 -5.50 17.20
CA GLU A 69 -12.77 -5.51 18.23
C GLU A 69 -14.16 -5.21 17.64
N ARG A 70 -14.25 -4.19 16.78
CA ARG A 70 -15.50 -3.80 16.13
C ARG A 70 -16.07 -4.93 15.27
N ARG A 71 -15.25 -5.60 14.46
CA ARG A 71 -15.68 -6.69 13.56
C ARG A 71 -16.14 -7.92 14.32
N PHE A 72 -15.47 -8.23 15.42
CA PHE A 72 -15.80 -9.40 16.25
C PHE A 72 -16.82 -9.08 17.36
N LYS A 73 -17.41 -7.88 17.40
CA LYS A 73 -18.36 -7.46 18.45
C LYS A 73 -19.57 -8.40 18.63
N LYS A 74 -19.99 -9.07 17.56
CA LYS A 74 -21.13 -10.01 17.57
C LYS A 74 -20.71 -11.48 17.69
N ALA A 75 -19.42 -11.77 17.79
CA ALA A 75 -18.92 -13.12 17.92
C ALA A 75 -19.29 -13.70 19.30
N ASN A 76 -19.95 -14.84 19.31
CA ASN A 76 -20.38 -15.53 20.52
C ASN A 76 -19.97 -17.01 20.57
N ASP A 77 -19.50 -17.57 19.45
CA ASP A 77 -19.02 -18.94 19.39
C ASP A 77 -17.52 -19.03 19.70
N THR A 78 -17.14 -20.16 20.28
CA THR A 78 -15.77 -20.43 20.75
C THR A 78 -14.73 -20.34 19.63
N HIS A 79 -15.05 -20.80 18.41
CA HIS A 79 -14.10 -20.83 17.31
C HIS A 79 -13.81 -19.42 16.76
N THR A 80 -14.84 -18.59 16.61
CA THR A 80 -14.67 -17.21 16.16
C THR A 80 -13.90 -16.36 17.17
N LEU A 81 -14.13 -16.58 18.47
CA LEU A 81 -13.34 -15.93 19.54
C LEU A 81 -11.88 -16.38 19.54
N LEU A 82 -11.62 -17.66 19.24
CA LEU A 82 -10.26 -18.16 19.07
C LEU A 82 -9.55 -17.49 17.89
N ILE A 83 -10.23 -17.38 16.73
CA ILE A 83 -9.70 -16.67 15.54
C ILE A 83 -9.37 -15.22 15.88
N LYS A 84 -10.25 -14.51 16.60
CA LYS A 84 -10.00 -13.14 17.06
C LYS A 84 -8.71 -13.04 17.87
N THR A 85 -8.50 -13.99 18.78
CA THR A 85 -7.34 -14.00 19.67
C THR A 85 -6.05 -14.23 18.90
N ILE A 86 -6.03 -15.25 18.03
CA ILE A 86 -4.87 -15.55 17.17
C ILE A 86 -4.55 -14.37 16.26
N LEU A 87 -5.57 -13.77 15.65
CA LEU A 87 -5.40 -12.60 14.79
C LEU A 87 -4.81 -11.41 15.55
N LYS A 88 -5.27 -11.14 16.78
CA LYS A 88 -4.70 -10.09 17.64
C LYS A 88 -3.22 -10.33 17.92
N SER A 89 -2.84 -11.53 18.36
CA SER A 89 -1.44 -11.85 18.64
C SER A 89 -0.55 -11.67 17.41
N HIS A 90 -1.04 -12.09 16.24
CA HIS A 90 -0.32 -11.90 14.98
C HIS A 90 -0.13 -10.42 14.62
N ILE A 91 -1.17 -9.59 14.79
CA ILE A 91 -1.05 -8.14 14.60
C ILE A 91 -0.07 -7.54 15.60
N GLU A 92 -0.07 -7.95 16.87
CA GLU A 92 0.89 -7.43 17.84
C GLU A 92 2.35 -7.76 17.48
N GLU A 93 2.60 -8.93 16.90
CA GLU A 93 3.92 -9.31 16.39
C GLU A 93 4.35 -8.52 15.16
N LEU A 94 3.41 -8.17 14.26
CA LEU A 94 3.70 -7.38 13.06
C LEU A 94 4.18 -5.95 13.33
N TYR A 95 3.92 -5.42 14.53
CA TYR A 95 4.28 -4.05 14.94
C TYR A 95 5.42 -4.01 15.98
N LYS A 96 6.07 -5.13 16.26
CA LYS A 96 7.34 -5.18 17.01
C LYS A 96 8.51 -4.92 16.06
#